data_AF-A0A3M1IX57-F1
#
_entry.id   AF-A0A3M1IX57-F1
#
_cell.length_a   1.000
_cell.length_b   1.000
_cell.length_c   1.000
_cell.angle_alpha   90.00
_cell.angle_beta   90.00
_cell.angle_gamma   90.00
#
_symmetry.space_group_name_H-M   'P 1'
#
loop_
_entity.id
_entity.type
_entity.pdbx_description
1 polymer ?
#
loop_
_entity_poly.entity_id
_entity_poly.type
_entity_poly.pdbx_seq_one_letter_code
_entity_poly.pdbx_strand_id
1 'polypeptide(L)' 'MLIIERKDGESIDRMLRRYKRKHRNVKLRNELRRRKEFIKPSVLRRKEVLKAAYIQSKQRQAAD' A
#
# COMPACT_ATOMS: atom_id res chain seq x y z
N MET A 1 0.17 -5.62 -15.43
CA MET A 1 -1.22 -5.82 -15.88
C MET A 1 -1.96 -6.67 -14.84
N LEU A 2 -3.13 -6.25 -14.36
CA LEU A 2 -3.88 -7.00 -13.34
C LEU A 2 -4.87 -7.94 -14.01
N ILE A 3 -4.46 -9.19 -14.25
CA ILE A 3 -5.35 -10.23 -14.77
C ILE A 3 -5.99 -10.98 -13.60
N ILE A 4 -7.27 -11.32 -13.72
CA ILE A 4 -7.97 -12.26 -12.84
C ILE A 4 -8.60 -13.34 -13.70
N GLU A 5 -8.29 -14.59 -13.33
CA GLU A 5 -8.91 -15.77 -13.93
C GLU A 5 -10.33 -15.95 -13.39
N ARG A 6 -11.24 -16.24 -14.31
CA ARG A 6 -12.61 -16.69 -14.03
C ARG A 6 -12.55 -18.16 -13.64
N LYS A 7 -13.19 -18.52 -12.54
CA LYS A 7 -13.46 -19.93 -12.21
C LYS A 7 -14.87 -20.32 -12.65
N ASP A 8 -15.07 -21.58 -13.01
CA ASP A 8 -16.40 -22.07 -13.41
C ASP A 8 -17.40 -21.90 -12.27
N GLY A 9 -18.59 -21.39 -12.60
CA GLY A 9 -19.64 -21.05 -11.62
C GLY A 9 -19.41 -19.77 -10.80
N GLU A 10 -18.34 -19.01 -11.02
CA GLU A 10 -18.10 -17.76 -10.29
C GLU A 10 -18.98 -16.61 -10.80
N SER A 11 -19.68 -15.91 -9.90
CA SER A 11 -20.47 -14.73 -10.25
C SER A 11 -19.58 -13.52 -10.58
N ILE A 12 -20.05 -12.68 -11.51
CA ILE A 12 -19.34 -11.46 -11.96
C ILE A 12 -18.97 -10.56 -10.78
N ASP A 13 -19.88 -10.40 -9.81
CA ASP A 13 -19.67 -9.59 -8.62
C ASP A 13 -18.49 -10.07 -7.77
N ARG A 14 -18.31 -11.39 -7.64
CA ARG A 14 -17.19 -11.97 -6.89
C ARG A 14 -15.87 -11.70 -7.59
N MET A 15 -15.84 -11.79 -8.92
CA MET A 15 -14.67 -11.43 -9.72
C MET A 15 -14.30 -9.95 -9.58
N LEU A 16 -15.28 -9.04 -9.64
CA LEU A 16 -15.06 -7.60 -9.44
C LEU A 16 -14.50 -7.28 -8.05
N ARG A 17 -15.00 -7.95 -7.01
CA ARG A 17 -14.47 -7.79 -5.64
C ARG A 17 -13.02 -8.28 -5.56
N ARG A 18 -12.68 -9.41 -6.17
CA ARG A 18 -11.28 -9.90 -6.25
C ARG A 18 -10.40 -8.91 -6.99
N TYR A 19 -10.87 -8.33 -8.10
CA TYR A 19 -10.15 -7.31 -8.85
C TYR A 19 -9.85 -6.09 -8.01
N LYS A 20 -10.87 -5.56 -7.33
CA LYS A 20 -10.72 -4.40 -6.44
C LYS A 20 -9.72 -4.68 -5.31
N ARG A 21 -9.73 -5.89 -4.73
CA ARG A 21 -8.74 -6.32 -3.72
C ARG A 21 -7.33 -6.43 -4.32
N LYS A 22 -7.16 -7.09 -5.47
CA LYS A 22 -5.87 -7.24 -6.15
C LYS A 22 -5.28 -5.87 -6.51
N HIS A 23 -6.09 -4.98 -7.07
CA HIS A 23 -5.69 -3.59 -7.35
C HIS A 23 -5.27 -2.83 -6.08
N ARG A 24 -6.02 -2.96 -4.98
CA ARG A 24 -5.66 -2.32 -3.70
C ARG A 24 -4.35 -2.87 -3.14
N ASN A 25 -4.15 -4.19 -3.18
CA ASN A 25 -2.95 -4.85 -2.65
C ASN A 25 -1.69 -4.49 -3.43
N VAL A 26 -1.80 -4.39 -4.75
CA VAL A 26 -0.69 -4.01 -5.63
C VAL A 26 -0.28 -2.55 -5.44
N LYS A 27 -1.15 -1.70 -4.87
CA LYS A 27 -0.85 -0.28 -4.55
C LYS A 27 -0.34 0.54 -5.74
N LEU A 28 -0.68 0.15 -6.97
CA LEU A 28 -0.23 0.78 -8.21
C LEU A 28 -0.44 2.31 -8.21
N ARG A 29 -1.61 2.76 -7.76
CA ARG A 29 -1.92 4.20 -7.65
C ARG A 29 -0.97 4.94 -6.70
N ASN A 30 -0.59 4.32 -5.59
CA ASN A 30 0.32 4.93 -4.62
C ASN A 30 1.74 5.00 -5.19
N GLU A 31 2.15 3.97 -5.92
CA GLU A 31 3.44 3.95 -6.59
C GLU A 31 3.56 4.99 -7.70
N LEU A 32 2.54 5.10 -8.56
CA LEU A 32 2.47 6.15 -9.58
C LEU A 32 2.56 7.55 -8.97
N ARG A 33 1.82 7.79 -7.88
CA ARG A 33 1.89 9.06 -7.14
C ARG A 33 3.27 9.31 -6.55
N ARG A 34 3.91 8.28 -5.97
CA ARG A 34 5.28 8.39 -5.41
C ARG A 34 6.31 8.71 -6.49
N ARG A 35 6.17 8.13 -7.68
CA ARG A 35 7.10 8.30 -8.81
C ARG A 35 6.86 9.59 -9.61
N LYS A 36 5.74 10.29 -9.38
CA LYS A 36 5.40 11.52 -10.10
C LYS A 36 6.44 12.63 -9.92
N GLU A 37 7.09 12.66 -8.76
CA GLU A 37 8.05 13.69 -8.38
C GLU A 37 9.37 13.05 -7.94
N PHE A 38 10.49 13.70 -8.24
CA PHE A 38 11.78 13.26 -7.73
C PHE A 38 11.95 13.69 -6.27
N ILE A 39 12.21 12.73 -5.38
CA ILE A 39 12.48 12.98 -3.97
C ILE A 39 13.93 12.59 -3.70
N LYS A 40 14.73 13.55 -3.21
CA LYS A 40 16.13 13.29 -2.83
C LYS A 40 16.22 12.16 -1.80
N PRO A 41 17.22 11.26 -1.89
CA PRO A 41 17.38 10.14 -0.95
C PRO A 41 17.45 10.58 0.52
N SER A 42 18.08 11.72 0.79
CA SER A 42 18.16 12.30 2.13
C SER A 42 16.80 12.67 2.71
N VAL A 43 15.90 13.21 1.87
CA VAL A 43 14.54 13.59 2.27
C VAL A 43 13.68 12.34 2.52
N LEU A 44 13.83 11.29 1.71
CA LEU A 44 13.20 10.00 1.95
C LEU A 44 13.64 9.41 3.29
N ARG A 45 14.95 9.34 3.53
CA ARG A 45 15.50 8.77 4.77
C ARG A 45 15.06 9.53 6.01
N ARG A 46 15.00 10.87 5.95
CA ARG A 46 14.48 11.69 7.05
C ARG A 46 13.04 11.34 7.40
N LYS A 47 12.16 11.19 6.40
CA LYS A 47 10.74 10.82 6.60
C LYS A 47 10.59 9.43 7.23
N GLU A 48 11.45 8.47 6.86
CA GLU A 48 11.47 7.13 7.47
C GLU A 48 11.81 7.19 8.96
N VAL A 49 12.88 7.88 9.33
CA VAL A 49 13.34 7.99 10.72
C VAL A 49 12.29 8.67 11.60
N LEU A 50 11.71 9.78 11.14
CA LEU A 50 10.65 10.48 11.87
C LEU A 50 9.43 9.58 12.11
N LYS A 51 9.03 8.81 11.10
CA LYS A 51 7.92 7.85 11.23
C LYS A 51 8.26 6.74 12.22
N ALA A 52 9.49 6.22 12.21
CA ALA A 52 9.92 5.18 13.14
C ALA A 52 9.91 5.67 14.59
N ALA A 53 10.44 6.87 14.86
CA ALA A 53 10.42 7.50 16.18
C ALA A 53 8.98 7.67 16.71
N TYR A 54 8.06 8.12 15.85
CA TYR A 54 6.65 8.26 16.20
C TYR A 54 5.96 6.93 16.53
N ILE A 55 6.25 5.87 15.76
CA ILE A 55 5.70 4.54 16.05
C ILE A 55 6.26 4.01 17.37
N GLN A 56 7.56 4.18 17.60
CA GLN A 56 8.22 3.73 18.83
C GLN A 56 7.67 4.45 20.06
N SER A 57 7.45 5.77 19.99
CA SER A 57 6.85 6.51 21.10
C SER A 57 5.44 6.01 21.42
N LYS A 58 4.62 5.76 20.39
CA LYS A 58 3.29 5.18 20.58
C LYS A 58 3.30 3.77 21.18
N GLN A 59 4.25 2.94 20.79
CA GLN A 59 4.38 1.58 21.33
C GLN A 59 4.78 1.60 22.80
N ARG A 60 5.69 2.50 23.21
CA ARG A 60 6.07 2.68 24.61
C ARG A 60 4.88 3.12 25.47
N GLN A 61 4.17 4.15 25.02
CA GLN A 61 2.95 4.65 25.69
C GLN A 61 1.82 3.63 25.84
N ALA A 62 1.79 2.58 25.02
CA ALA A 62 0.78 1.52 25.09
C ALA A 62 1.23 0.33 25.94
N ALA A 63 2.52 0.24 26.26
CA ALA A 63 3.10 -0.80 27.10
C ALA A 63 3.19 -0.37 28.58
N ASP A 64 3.27 0.94 28.82
CA ASP A 64 3.07 1.59 30.12
C ASP A 64 1.57 1.69 30.46
#